data_AF-A0A9P8DH67-F1
#
_entry.id   AF-A0A9P8DH67-F1
#
_cell.length_a   1.000
_cell.length_b   1.000
_cell.length_c   1.000
_cell.angle_alpha   90.00
_cell.angle_beta   90.00
_cell.angle_gamma   90.00
#
_symmetry.space_group_name_H-M   'P 1'
#
loop_
_entity.id
_entity.type
_entity.pdbx_description
1 polymer ?
#
loop_
_entity_poly.entity_id
_entity_poly.type
_entity_poly.pdbx_seq_one_letter_code
_entity_poly.pdbx_strand_id
1 'polypeptide(L)'
;MFYWITTKCGKKYHLISNAGLRGSQLLGTFISLNDLQDLTSRGASILYPGSGNTKRLELKSATQNITSPEDGDQWTNTHLDLDFVGIKLDVTLRPTGGNFYYGGGGGIQVVNRGPDPDGSTSLAGWSWYWANPTTRLTGKLVIEGEEMEIDTEQSYALF
;
A
#
# COMPACT_ATOMS: atom_id res chain seq x y z
N MET A 1 3.03 -2.18 -0.65
CA MET A 1 2.25 -2.51 0.56
C MET A 1 1.66 -3.89 0.37
N PHE A 2 1.90 -4.78 1.32
CA PHE A 2 1.38 -6.15 1.30
C PHE A 2 0.40 -6.33 2.45
N TYR A 3 -0.77 -6.90 2.17
CA TYR A 3 -1.84 -7.10 3.14
C TYR A 3 -2.16 -8.58 3.21
N TRP A 4 -2.06 -9.14 4.40
CA TRP A 4 -2.67 -10.41 4.76
C TRP A 4 -4.02 -10.11 5.40
N ILE A 5 -5.10 -10.45 4.71
CA ILE A 5 -6.45 -10.14 5.14
C ILE A 5 -7.17 -11.44 5.48
N THR A 6 -7.63 -11.54 6.72
CA THR A 6 -8.65 -12.51 7.14
C THR A 6 -9.92 -11.72 7.41
N THR A 7 -11.04 -12.14 6.85
CA THR A 7 -12.35 -11.53 7.10
C THR A 7 -13.03 -12.19 8.29
N LYS A 8 -14.01 -11.52 8.90
CA LYS A 8 -14.81 -12.09 10.00
C LYS A 8 -15.60 -13.34 9.60
N CYS A 9 -15.89 -13.53 8.32
CA CYS A 9 -16.53 -14.76 7.80
C CYS A 9 -15.52 -15.86 7.46
N GLY A 10 -14.23 -15.68 7.75
CA GLY A 10 -13.19 -16.69 7.58
C GLY A 10 -12.54 -16.75 6.20
N LYS A 11 -12.96 -15.90 5.25
CA LYS A 11 -12.29 -15.74 3.95
C LYS A 11 -10.91 -15.09 4.11
N LYS A 12 -9.95 -15.48 3.28
CA LYS A 12 -8.53 -15.10 3.37
C LYS A 12 -7.98 -14.60 2.04
N TYR A 13 -7.25 -13.49 2.07
CA TYR A 13 -6.72 -12.86 0.87
C TYR A 13 -5.29 -12.38 1.09
N HIS A 14 -4.49 -12.45 0.03
CA HIS A 14 -3.31 -11.59 -0.09
C HIS A 14 -3.62 -10.46 -1.05
N LEU A 15 -3.56 -9.23 -0.57
CA LEU A 15 -3.63 -8.05 -1.41
C LEU A 15 -2.26 -7.38 -1.46
N ILE A 16 -1.86 -6.93 -2.63
CA ILE A 16 -0.66 -6.12 -2.84
C ILE A 16 -1.13 -4.84 -3.50
N SER A 17 -0.69 -3.70 -2.97
CA SER A 17 -0.84 -2.44 -3.67
C SER A 17 0.40 -1.57 -3.57
N ASN A 18 0.59 -0.72 -4.57
CA ASN A 18 1.66 0.28 -4.59
C ASN A 18 1.04 1.63 -4.95
N ALA A 19 1.49 2.68 -4.28
CA ALA A 19 1.17 4.06 -4.60
C ALA A 19 2.48 4.78 -4.92
N GLY A 20 2.64 5.19 -6.17
CA GLY A 20 3.82 5.92 -6.63
C GLY A 20 3.41 7.22 -7.29
N LEU A 21 3.86 8.35 -6.76
CA LEU A 21 3.61 9.65 -7.38
C LEU A 21 4.74 9.98 -8.36
N ARG A 22 4.40 10.15 -9.65
CA ARG A 22 5.32 10.64 -10.66
C ARG A 22 5.17 12.16 -10.77
N GLY A 23 6.21 12.88 -10.33
CA GLY A 23 6.14 14.33 -10.17
C GLY A 23 5.13 14.69 -9.09
N SER A 24 4.22 15.61 -9.38
CA SER A 24 3.15 16.05 -8.46
C SER A 24 1.73 15.75 -8.96
N GLN A 25 1.58 15.08 -10.11
CA GLN A 25 0.33 15.08 -10.88
C GLN A 25 -0.19 13.71 -11.30
N LEU A 26 0.65 12.67 -11.28
CA LEU A 26 0.27 11.33 -11.72
C LEU A 26 0.51 10.35 -10.59
N LEU A 27 -0.56 9.75 -10.08
CA LEU A 27 -0.50 8.70 -9.09
C LEU A 27 -0.68 7.35 -9.79
N GLY A 28 0.34 6.50 -9.67
CA GLY A 28 0.26 5.12 -10.08
C GLY A 28 -0.44 4.29 -9.03
N THR A 29 -1.46 3.55 -9.46
CA THR A 29 -2.17 2.56 -8.66
C THR A 29 -1.88 1.18 -9.25
N PHE A 30 -1.23 0.34 -8.46
CA PHE A 30 -1.08 -1.08 -8.73
C PHE A 30 -1.89 -1.86 -7.69
N ILE A 31 -2.59 -2.90 -8.14
CA ILE A 31 -3.26 -3.85 -7.26
C ILE A 31 -3.06 -5.28 -7.76
N SER A 32 -2.83 -6.20 -6.84
CA SER A 32 -2.92 -7.64 -7.06
C SER A 32 -3.65 -8.26 -5.87
N LEU A 33 -4.67 -9.07 -6.15
CA LEU A 33 -5.42 -9.83 -5.17
C LEU A 33 -5.22 -11.32 -5.47
N ASN A 34 -4.83 -12.07 -4.44
CA ASN A 34 -4.85 -13.52 -4.46
C ASN A 34 -5.96 -13.98 -3.50
N ASP A 35 -6.95 -14.68 -4.03
CA ASP A 35 -7.97 -15.35 -3.24
C ASP A 35 -7.40 -16.69 -2.78
N LEU A 36 -7.28 -16.87 -1.45
CA LEU A 36 -6.68 -18.07 -0.88
C LEU A 36 -7.69 -19.21 -0.68
N GLN A 37 -8.97 -18.99 -1.03
CA GLN A 37 -10.01 -20.01 -0.95
C GLN A 37 -9.92 -20.92 -2.16
N ASP A 38 -9.72 -20.32 -3.34
CA ASP A 38 -9.66 -21.02 -4.62
C ASP A 38 -8.30 -20.92 -5.32
N LEU A 39 -7.33 -20.21 -4.71
CA LEU A 39 -5.97 -20.01 -5.20
C LEU A 39 -5.91 -19.27 -6.54
N THR A 40 -6.89 -18.41 -6.80
CA THR A 40 -6.90 -17.55 -7.99
C THR A 40 -6.22 -16.22 -7.72
N SER A 41 -5.74 -15.57 -8.79
CA SER A 41 -5.14 -14.26 -8.71
C SER A 41 -5.61 -13.35 -9.83
N ARG A 42 -5.76 -12.06 -9.50
CA ARG A 42 -6.10 -11.01 -10.45
C ARG A 42 -5.51 -9.69 -10.01
N GLY A 43 -5.24 -8.80 -10.96
CA GLY A 43 -4.63 -7.52 -10.67
C GLY A 43 -4.64 -6.60 -11.87
N ALA A 44 -4.30 -5.35 -11.61
CA ALA A 44 -4.22 -4.32 -12.63
C ALA A 44 -3.25 -3.22 -12.19
N SER A 45 -2.79 -2.44 -13.16
CA SER A 45 -1.96 -1.26 -12.94
C SER A 45 -2.44 -0.12 -13.82
N ILE A 46 -2.48 1.10 -13.28
CA ILE A 46 -2.82 2.30 -14.02
C ILE A 46 -2.03 3.49 -13.50
N LEU A 47 -1.71 4.44 -14.39
CA LEU A 47 -1.31 5.80 -14.02
C LEU A 47 -2.52 6.70 -14.20
N TYR A 48 -2.95 7.37 -13.14
CA TYR A 48 -4.12 8.25 -13.16
C TYR A 48 -3.76 9.66 -12.67
N PRO A 49 -4.45 10.72 -13.13
CA PRO A 49 -4.33 12.04 -12.52
C PRO A 49 -4.55 11.97 -11.00
N GLY A 50 -3.64 12.60 -10.27
CA GLY A 50 -3.63 12.59 -8.81
C GLY A 50 -2.79 13.72 -8.25
N SER A 51 -2.68 13.75 -6.93
CA SER A 51 -1.95 14.80 -6.20
C SER A 51 -1.25 14.23 -4.98
N GLY A 52 -0.15 14.85 -4.61
CA GLY A 52 0.52 14.64 -3.33
C GLY A 52 0.60 15.91 -2.51
N ASN A 53 0.62 15.77 -1.19
CA ASN A 53 0.83 16.86 -0.25
C ASN A 53 2.28 16.88 0.22
N THR A 54 2.92 18.05 0.22
CA THR A 54 4.33 18.20 0.62
C THR A 54 4.53 18.33 2.12
N LYS A 55 3.46 18.47 2.92
CA LYS A 55 3.53 18.70 4.37
C LYS A 55 3.24 17.46 5.21
N ARG A 56 2.45 16.53 4.67
CA ARG A 56 2.07 15.27 5.32
C ARG A 56 1.87 14.19 4.27
N LEU A 57 1.81 12.92 4.70
CA LEU A 57 1.45 11.83 3.79
C LEU A 57 -0.03 11.99 3.39
N GLU A 58 -0.24 12.52 2.20
CA GLU A 58 -1.55 12.59 1.57
C GLU A 58 -1.35 12.46 0.07
N LEU A 59 -1.69 11.28 -0.46
CA LEU A 59 -1.72 10.97 -1.89
C LEU A 59 -3.17 10.71 -2.28
N LYS A 60 -3.65 11.36 -3.34
CA LYS A 60 -5.05 11.24 -3.77
C LYS A 60 -5.16 11.04 -5.28
N SER A 61 -6.04 10.14 -5.69
CA SER A 61 -6.52 9.96 -7.06
C SER A 61 -7.94 9.39 -7.04
N ALA A 62 -8.54 9.19 -8.21
CA ALA A 62 -9.85 8.53 -8.29
C ALA A 62 -9.81 7.04 -7.90
N THR A 63 -8.64 6.40 -7.97
CA THR A 63 -8.48 4.95 -7.74
C THR A 63 -7.84 4.63 -6.40
N GLN A 64 -7.10 5.57 -5.81
CA GLN A 64 -6.35 5.32 -4.58
C GLN A 64 -6.08 6.60 -3.79
N ASN A 65 -6.35 6.54 -2.50
CA ASN A 65 -6.07 7.58 -1.53
C ASN A 65 -5.28 7.00 -0.36
N ILE A 66 -4.22 7.70 0.06
CA ILE A 66 -3.43 7.37 1.25
C ILE A 66 -3.30 8.66 2.06
N THR A 67 -3.85 8.69 3.27
CA THR A 67 -3.86 9.91 4.09
C THR A 67 -3.45 9.59 5.52
N SER A 68 -2.40 10.23 6.03
CA SER A 68 -2.04 10.21 7.44
C SER A 68 -2.70 11.38 8.19
N PRO A 69 -2.96 11.24 9.50
CA PRO A 69 -3.28 12.39 10.34
C PRO A 69 -2.07 13.35 10.41
N GLU A 70 -2.31 14.59 10.83
CA GLU A 70 -1.28 15.65 10.87
C GLU A 70 -0.11 15.30 11.78
N ASP A 71 -0.38 14.61 12.90
CA ASP A 71 0.63 14.16 13.87
C ASP A 71 0.92 12.65 13.75
N GLY A 72 0.57 12.05 12.62
CA GLY A 72 0.81 10.63 12.36
C GLY A 72 2.27 10.34 12.06
N ASP A 73 2.94 9.58 12.93
CA ASP A 73 4.25 9.00 12.67
C ASP A 73 4.13 7.51 12.31
N GLN A 74 5.08 7.00 11.53
CA GLN A 74 5.26 5.57 11.22
C GLN A 74 4.02 4.86 10.65
N TRP A 75 3.21 5.54 9.82
CA TRP A 75 1.90 5.06 9.32
C TRP A 75 0.78 4.95 10.36
N THR A 76 0.98 5.46 11.58
CA THR A 76 -0.04 5.40 12.63
C THR A 76 -1.32 6.09 12.19
N ASN A 77 -2.44 5.34 12.23
CA ASN A 77 -3.76 5.77 11.80
C ASN A 77 -3.81 6.27 10.35
N THR A 78 -2.86 5.85 9.51
CA THR A 78 -2.93 6.15 8.08
C THR A 78 -4.11 5.41 7.47
N HIS A 79 -4.94 6.15 6.76
CA HIS A 79 -6.07 5.63 6.03
C HIS A 79 -5.67 5.34 4.59
N LEU A 80 -6.02 4.15 4.12
CA LEU A 80 -5.91 3.72 2.74
C LEU A 80 -7.32 3.44 2.22
N ASP A 81 -7.68 4.11 1.14
CA ASP A 81 -8.87 3.83 0.35
C ASP A 81 -8.44 3.56 -1.08
N LEU A 82 -8.58 2.31 -1.51
CA LEU A 82 -8.21 1.82 -2.83
C LEU A 82 -9.47 1.25 -3.46
N ASP A 83 -9.88 1.75 -4.62
CA ASP A 83 -11.03 1.25 -5.37
C ASP A 83 -10.65 1.12 -6.84
N PHE A 84 -10.35 -0.11 -7.25
CA PHE A 84 -9.88 -0.36 -8.61
C PHE A 84 -10.20 -1.78 -9.06
N VAL A 85 -10.64 -1.92 -10.32
CA VAL A 85 -10.94 -3.21 -10.99
C VAL A 85 -11.80 -4.18 -10.17
N GLY A 86 -12.87 -3.66 -9.55
CA GLY A 86 -13.81 -4.48 -8.76
C GLY A 86 -13.25 -4.93 -7.41
N ILE A 87 -12.16 -4.32 -6.94
CA ILE A 87 -11.55 -4.56 -5.63
C ILE A 87 -11.49 -3.23 -4.89
N LYS A 88 -12.17 -3.17 -3.74
CA LYS A 88 -12.08 -2.03 -2.82
C LYS A 88 -11.44 -2.46 -1.50
N LEU A 89 -10.41 -1.75 -1.07
CA LEU A 89 -9.81 -1.88 0.25
C LEU A 89 -9.90 -0.53 0.97
N ASP A 90 -10.67 -0.49 2.05
CA ASP A 90 -10.84 0.69 2.90
C ASP A 90 -10.37 0.32 4.30
N VAL A 91 -9.17 0.76 4.68
CA VAL A 91 -8.51 0.35 5.92
C VAL A 91 -7.79 1.48 6.62
N THR A 92 -7.77 1.38 7.94
CA THR A 92 -6.86 2.14 8.81
C THR A 92 -5.73 1.24 9.26
N LEU A 93 -4.51 1.76 9.15
CA LEU A 93 -3.28 1.10 9.54
C LEU A 93 -2.95 1.42 10.99
N ARG A 94 -2.61 0.39 11.75
CA ARG A 94 -2.17 0.53 13.14
C ARG A 94 -0.88 -0.26 13.37
N PRO A 95 0.28 0.38 13.24
CA PRO A 95 1.55 -0.20 13.68
C PRO A 95 1.44 -0.69 15.13
N THR A 96 1.96 -1.89 15.42
CA THR A 96 1.97 -2.43 16.80
C THR A 96 3.37 -2.65 17.36
N GLY A 97 4.39 -2.28 16.59
CA GLY A 97 5.80 -2.39 16.97
C GLY A 97 6.66 -1.42 16.17
N GLY A 98 7.97 -1.47 16.41
CA GLY A 98 8.93 -0.59 15.76
C GLY A 98 9.16 -0.91 14.28
N ASN A 99 9.65 0.09 13.55
CA ASN A 99 10.04 -0.07 12.16
C ASN A 99 11.30 -0.94 12.03
N PHE A 100 11.29 -1.82 11.03
CA PHE A 100 12.45 -2.51 10.50
C PHE A 100 13.14 -1.62 9.46
N TYR A 101 14.38 -1.23 9.71
CA TYR A 101 15.16 -0.41 8.77
C TYR A 101 16.06 -1.29 7.91
N TYR A 102 15.90 -1.22 6.59
CA TYR A 102 16.73 -2.00 5.68
C TYR A 102 18.19 -1.53 5.74
N GLY A 103 19.14 -2.45 5.81
CA GLY A 103 20.55 -2.10 5.95
C GLY A 103 20.92 -1.50 7.32
N GLY A 104 20.12 -1.75 8.37
CA GLY A 104 20.38 -1.35 9.75
C GLY A 104 19.99 0.09 10.07
N GLY A 105 20.25 1.02 9.16
CA GLY A 105 19.85 2.43 9.28
C GLY A 105 18.71 2.85 8.37
N GLY A 106 18.37 2.07 7.33
CA GLY A 106 17.35 2.42 6.33
C GLY A 106 17.93 3.06 5.07
N GLY A 107 19.14 3.62 5.17
CA GLY A 107 19.88 4.15 4.02
C GLY A 107 20.31 3.03 3.07
N ILE A 108 19.77 3.02 1.86
CA ILE A 108 20.20 2.15 0.77
C ILE A 108 20.75 3.01 -0.37
N GLN A 109 21.92 2.64 -0.86
CA GLN A 109 22.47 3.23 -2.07
C GLN A 109 21.88 2.54 -3.31
N VAL A 110 21.10 3.29 -4.08
CA VAL A 110 20.66 2.88 -5.42
C VAL A 110 21.79 3.23 -6.39
N VAL A 111 22.55 2.21 -6.79
CA VAL A 111 23.66 2.36 -7.75
C VAL A 111 23.13 2.67 -9.15
N ASN A 112 23.87 3.49 -9.90
CA ASN A 112 23.55 3.76 -11.29
C ASN A 112 23.66 2.47 -12.13
N ARG A 113 22.57 2.10 -12.81
CA ARG A 113 22.50 0.90 -13.67
C ARG A 113 22.55 1.20 -15.17
N GLY A 114 22.87 2.45 -15.55
CA GLY A 114 22.87 2.90 -16.93
C GLY A 114 21.62 3.71 -17.30
N PRO A 115 21.46 4.08 -18.57
CA PRO A 115 20.32 4.87 -19.03
C PRO A 115 19.01 4.11 -18.83
N ASP A 116 17.97 4.85 -18.38
CA ASP A 116 16.65 4.31 -18.11
C ASP A 116 15.92 3.96 -19.43
N PRO A 117 15.59 2.69 -19.70
CA PRO A 117 14.94 2.31 -20.94
C PRO A 117 13.46 2.72 -21.03
N ASP A 118 12.76 2.91 -19.91
CA ASP A 118 11.29 3.09 -19.95
C ASP A 118 10.65 3.86 -18.76
N GLY A 119 11.42 4.47 -17.86
CA GLY A 119 10.87 5.22 -16.73
C GLY A 119 10.60 4.35 -15.49
N SER A 120 10.84 3.04 -15.57
CA SER A 120 10.76 2.12 -14.43
C SER A 120 12.07 2.04 -13.62
N THR A 121 13.16 2.63 -14.13
CA THR A 121 14.45 2.59 -13.44
C THR A 121 14.49 3.61 -12.32
N SER A 122 14.72 3.14 -11.09
CA SER A 122 14.94 4.01 -9.94
C SER A 122 16.11 4.96 -10.18
N LEU A 123 15.93 6.25 -9.84
CA LEU A 123 17.00 7.24 -9.89
C LEU A 123 18.15 6.82 -8.95
N ALA A 124 19.39 6.92 -9.45
CA ALA A 124 20.57 6.65 -8.65
C ALA A 124 20.69 7.66 -7.50
N GLY A 125 21.16 7.20 -6.34
CA GLY A 125 21.32 8.04 -5.16
C GLY A 125 21.10 7.28 -3.86
N TRP A 126 20.81 8.03 -2.79
CA TRP A 126 20.40 7.46 -1.52
C TRP A 126 18.88 7.44 -1.43
N SER A 127 18.35 6.31 -1.02
CA SER A 127 16.94 6.15 -0.67
C SER A 127 16.83 5.62 0.75
N TRP A 128 15.74 5.95 1.41
CA TRP A 128 15.49 5.52 2.77
C TRP A 128 14.35 4.51 2.77
N TYR A 129 14.66 3.28 3.16
CA TYR A 129 13.71 2.17 3.20
C TYR A 129 13.56 1.64 4.61
N TRP A 130 12.31 1.52 5.02
CA TRP A 130 11.93 0.87 6.26
C TRP A 130 10.59 0.18 6.04
N ALA A 131 10.30 -0.76 6.93
CA ALA A 131 9.10 -1.54 6.92
C ALA A 131 8.49 -1.62 8.33
N ASN A 132 7.19 -1.88 8.46
CA ASN A 132 6.59 -2.18 9.76
C ASN A 132 5.88 -3.54 9.71
N PRO A 133 6.55 -4.63 10.15
CA PRO A 133 6.07 -6.00 9.98
C PRO A 133 4.93 -6.37 10.93
N THR A 134 4.60 -5.51 11.90
CA THR A 134 3.56 -5.77 12.90
C THR A 134 2.35 -4.83 12.73
N THR A 135 2.13 -4.30 11.54
CA THR A 135 0.99 -3.40 11.28
C THR A 135 -0.31 -4.17 11.27
N ARG A 136 -1.28 -3.77 12.11
CA ARG A 136 -2.64 -4.28 12.11
C ARG A 136 -3.53 -3.48 11.18
N LEU A 137 -4.56 -4.16 10.68
CA LEU A 137 -5.53 -3.62 9.73
C LEU A 137 -6.92 -3.63 10.34
N THR A 138 -7.62 -2.51 10.28
CA THR A 138 -9.04 -2.43 10.61
C THR A 138 -9.77 -1.77 9.46
N GLY A 139 -10.87 -2.38 9.01
CA GLY A 139 -11.65 -1.84 7.90
C GLY A 139 -12.42 -2.92 7.14
N LYS A 140 -12.57 -2.69 5.83
CA LYS A 140 -13.42 -3.50 4.96
C LYS A 140 -12.71 -3.82 3.64
N LEU A 141 -13.07 -4.96 3.08
CA LEU A 141 -12.69 -5.41 1.75
C LEU A 141 -13.96 -5.64 0.94
N VAL A 142 -14.06 -5.07 -0.26
CA VAL A 142 -15.14 -5.34 -1.21
C VAL A 142 -14.55 -6.02 -2.44
N ILE A 143 -15.12 -7.14 -2.85
CA ILE A 143 -14.73 -7.86 -4.06
C ILE A 143 -16.00 -8.07 -4.88
N GLU A 144 -16.05 -7.55 -6.11
CA GLU A 144 -17.21 -7.68 -7.01
C GLU A 144 -18.55 -7.27 -6.35
N GLY A 145 -18.51 -6.24 -5.49
CA GLY A 145 -19.67 -5.75 -4.76
C GLY A 145 -20.00 -6.50 -3.46
N GLU A 146 -19.32 -7.62 -3.15
CA GLU A 146 -19.45 -8.30 -1.87
C GLU A 146 -18.58 -7.61 -0.81
N GLU A 147 -19.21 -6.90 0.12
CA GLU A 147 -18.53 -6.26 1.25
C GLU A 147 -18.28 -7.26 2.39
N MET A 148 -17.04 -7.29 2.88
CA MET A 148 -16.59 -8.12 3.98
C MET A 148 -15.84 -7.30 5.02
N GLU A 149 -16.17 -7.51 6.30
CA GLU A 149 -15.45 -6.89 7.40
C GLU A 149 -14.14 -7.64 7.69
N ILE A 150 -13.06 -6.89 7.88
CA ILE A 150 -11.74 -7.44 8.20
C ILE A 150 -11.68 -7.85 9.68
N ASP A 151 -11.22 -9.06 9.94
CA ASP A 151 -10.82 -9.50 11.28
C ASP A 151 -9.46 -8.90 11.61
N THR A 152 -9.45 -7.90 12.50
CA THR A 152 -8.25 -7.14 12.87
C THR A 152 -7.19 -8.01 13.55
N GLU A 153 -7.60 -9.01 14.33
CA GLU A 153 -6.66 -9.86 15.07
C GLU A 153 -5.92 -10.82 14.15
N GLN A 154 -6.57 -11.22 13.05
CA GLN A 154 -6.07 -12.17 12.06
C GLN A 154 -5.55 -11.50 10.78
N SER A 155 -5.50 -10.16 10.76
CA SER A 155 -5.05 -9.39 9.60
C SER A 155 -3.87 -8.51 9.94
N TYR A 156 -2.95 -8.38 8.99
CA TYR A 156 -1.73 -7.61 9.13
C TYR A 156 -1.24 -7.09 7.79
N ALA A 157 -0.45 -6.04 7.81
CA ALA A 157 0.24 -5.53 6.65
C ALA A 157 1.74 -5.43 6.87
N LEU A 158 2.47 -5.60 5.77
CA LEU A 158 3.85 -5.20 5.64
C LEU A 158 3.88 -3.94 4.77
N PHE A 159 4.16 -2.84 5.45
CA PHE A 159 4.65 -1.61 4.88
C PHE A 159 6.15 -1.67 4.79
#